data_AF-A0AB36BBF4-F1
#
_entry.id   AF-A0AB36BBF4-F1
#
_cell.length_a   1.000
_cell.length_b   1.000
_cell.length_c   1.000
_cell.angle_alpha   90.00
_cell.angle_beta   90.00
_cell.angle_gamma   90.00
#
_symmetry.space_group_name_H-M   'P 1'
#
loop_
_entity.id
_entity.type
_entity.pdbx_description
1 polymer ?
#
loop_
_entity_poly.entity_id
_entity_poly.type
_entity_poly.pdbx_seq_one_letter_code
_entity_poly.pdbx_strand_id
1 'polypeptide(L)'
;MQLNMTGLYTKLYAITDHTPCDVDTPKRFGAYILDWVVGGIFTGLPAVLLYSGLTKKQDMFGGLYVFESLGYARSWAFLAGALCILFALFYYVYVPWRIWPGQTLGKRVA
;
A
#
# COMPACT_ATOMS: atom_id res chain seq x y z
N MET A 1 0.65 -29.10 29.74
CA MET A 1 0.50 -29.66 28.39
C MET A 1 1.82 -29.45 27.65
N GLN A 2 2.69 -30.45 27.62
CA GLN A 2 3.95 -30.36 26.87
C GLN A 2 3.62 -30.57 25.39
N LEU A 3 3.69 -29.49 24.60
CA LEU A 3 3.57 -29.56 23.15
C LEU A 3 4.77 -30.37 22.62
N ASN A 4 4.49 -31.52 22.00
CA ASN A 4 5.51 -32.32 21.33
C ASN A 4 5.90 -31.59 20.04
N MET A 5 6.93 -30.75 20.13
CA MET A 5 7.30 -29.79 19.10
C MET A 5 8.05 -30.49 17.97
N THR A 6 7.32 -30.81 16.89
CA THR A 6 7.88 -31.34 15.66
C THR A 6 8.95 -30.39 15.10
N GLY A 7 10.02 -30.93 14.51
CA GLY A 7 11.18 -30.15 14.06
C GLY A 7 10.87 -29.02 13.06
N LEU A 8 9.72 -29.06 12.38
CA LEU A 8 9.23 -27.95 11.56
C LEU A 8 8.81 -26.75 12.40
N TYR A 9 8.09 -26.96 13.51
CA TYR A 9 7.70 -25.89 14.42
C TYR A 9 8.93 -25.17 14.97
N THR A 10 9.94 -25.92 15.42
CA THR A 10 11.16 -25.33 15.99
C THR A 10 11.93 -24.51 14.98
N LYS A 11 11.98 -24.94 13.71
CA LYS A 11 12.58 -24.17 12.61
C LYS A 11 11.82 -22.89 12.32
N LEU A 12 10.48 -22.94 12.26
CA LEU A 12 9.65 -21.76 12.02
C LEU A 12 9.75 -20.79 13.19
N TYR A 13 9.69 -21.30 14.42
CA TYR A 13 9.87 -20.53 15.65
C TYR A 13 11.23 -19.84 15.68
N ALA A 14 12.31 -20.49 15.24
CA ALA A 14 13.64 -19.85 15.21
C ALA A 14 13.75 -18.67 14.21
N ILE A 15 12.87 -18.59 13.20
CA ILE A 15 12.90 -17.57 12.15
C ILE A 15 12.00 -16.38 12.49
N THR A 16 10.95 -16.59 13.29
CA THR A 16 10.02 -15.54 13.68
C THR A 16 10.59 -14.65 14.77
N ASP A 17 10.31 -13.35 14.67
CA ASP A 17 10.63 -12.40 15.72
C ASP A 17 9.74 -12.63 16.95
N HIS A 18 10.36 -12.76 18.11
CA HIS A 18 9.68 -12.94 19.42
C HIS A 18 9.91 -11.76 20.35
N THR A 19 10.44 -10.64 19.84
CA THR A 19 10.57 -9.43 20.64
C THR A 19 9.18 -8.98 21.12
N PRO A 20 8.98 -8.74 22.43
CA PRO A 20 7.69 -8.30 22.93
C PRO A 20 7.36 -6.93 22.32
N CYS A 21 6.19 -6.87 21.67
CA CYS A 21 5.69 -5.65 21.06
C CYS A 21 4.95 -4.81 22.10
N ASP A 22 5.66 -3.87 22.73
CA ASP A 22 5.11 -2.98 23.78
C ASP A 22 4.31 -1.79 23.22
N VAL A 23 3.67 -1.98 22.06
CA VAL A 23 2.92 -0.93 21.36
C VAL A 23 1.42 -1.14 21.56
N ASP A 24 0.78 -0.15 22.17
CA ASP A 24 -0.66 -0.15 22.42
C ASP A 24 -1.48 -0.41 21.13
N THR A 25 -2.52 -1.25 21.26
CA THR A 25 -3.41 -1.61 20.14
C THR A 25 -4.04 -0.40 19.43
N PRO A 26 -4.51 0.66 20.13
CA PRO A 26 -5.03 1.87 19.47
C PRO A 26 -3.99 2.57 18.60
N LYS A 27 -2.72 2.60 19.03
CA LYS A 27 -1.62 3.21 18.29
C LYS A 27 -1.35 2.46 16.98
N ARG A 28 -1.37 1.13 17.04
CA ARG A 28 -1.25 0.25 15.86
C ARG A 28 -2.42 0.45 14.88
N PHE A 29 -3.63 0.57 15.41
CA PHE A 29 -4.82 0.80 14.59
C PHE A 29 -4.80 2.19 13.94
N GLY A 30 -4.39 3.23 14.67
CA GLY A 30 -4.20 4.58 14.13
C GLY A 30 -3.16 4.62 13.01
N ALA A 31 -2.01 3.97 13.22
CA ALA A 31 -0.98 3.84 12.17
C ALA A 31 -1.54 3.16 10.91
N TYR A 32 -2.32 2.08 11.07
CA TYR A 32 -2.96 1.39 9.95
C TYR A 32 -3.95 2.28 9.19
N ILE A 33 -4.83 3.01 9.89
CA ILE A 33 -5.76 3.94 9.26
C ILE A 33 -4.99 5.02 8.49
N LEU A 34 -3.95 5.59 9.09
CA LEU A 34 -3.19 6.65 8.47
C LEU A 34 -2.50 6.18 7.19
N ASP A 35 -1.87 5.00 7.21
CA ASP A 35 -1.28 4.41 6.01
C ASP A 35 -2.33 4.04 4.96
N TRP A 36 -3.50 3.56 5.37
CA TRP A 36 -4.59 3.25 4.44
C TRP A 36 -5.07 4.50 3.70
N VAL A 37 -5.26 5.62 4.41
CA VAL A 37 -5.71 6.89 3.81
C VAL A 37 -4.60 7.53 2.97
N VAL A 38 -3.42 7.77 3.55
CA VAL A 38 -2.33 8.48 2.88
C VAL A 38 -1.78 7.65 1.73
N GLY A 39 -1.58 6.36 1.95
CA GLY A 39 -1.14 5.44 0.90
C GLY A 39 -2.20 5.28 -0.19
N GLY A 40 -3.49 5.18 0.16
CA GLY A 40 -4.58 5.15 -0.83
C GLY A 40 -4.60 6.37 -1.72
N ILE A 41 -4.48 7.57 -1.15
CA ILE A 41 -4.41 8.83 -1.89
C ILE A 41 -3.17 8.85 -2.78
N PHE A 42 -1.99 8.62 -2.21
CA PHE A 42 -0.71 8.71 -2.94
C PHE A 42 -0.65 7.74 -4.12
N THR A 43 -1.14 6.52 -3.92
CA THR A 43 -1.11 5.48 -4.97
C THR A 43 -2.18 5.67 -6.04
N GLY A 44 -3.35 6.25 -5.72
CA GLY A 44 -4.40 6.54 -6.69
C GLY A 44 -4.19 7.85 -7.47
N LEU A 45 -3.45 8.79 -6.90
CA LEU A 45 -3.17 10.11 -7.48
C LEU A 45 -2.66 10.08 -8.93
N PRO A 46 -1.71 9.22 -9.34
CA PRO A 46 -1.27 9.20 -10.74
C PRO A 46 -2.40 8.86 -11.73
N ALA A 47 -3.32 7.96 -11.39
CA ALA A 47 -4.45 7.62 -12.26
C ALA A 47 -5.44 8.79 -12.38
N VAL A 48 -5.71 9.48 -11.26
CA VAL A 48 -6.59 10.67 -11.26
C VAL A 48 -5.98 11.79 -12.10
N LEU A 49 -4.69 12.08 -11.92
CA LEU A 49 -3.99 13.09 -12.71
C LEU A 49 -3.97 12.74 -14.20
N LEU A 50 -3.74 11.48 -14.55
CA LEU A 50 -3.77 11.02 -15.94
C LEU A 50 -5.17 11.19 -16.54
N TYR A 51 -6.21 10.77 -15.80
CA TYR A 51 -7.60 10.91 -16.20
C TYR A 51 -7.98 12.38 -16.43
N SER A 52 -7.76 13.25 -15.45
CA SER A 52 -8.09 14.67 -15.54
C SER A 52 -7.26 15.38 -16.62
N GLY A 53 -6.00 15.00 -16.78
CA GLY A 53 -5.10 15.56 -17.79
C GLY A 53 -5.54 15.24 -19.22
N LEU A 54 -5.94 13.99 -19.46
CA LEU A 54 -6.33 13.46 -20.78
C LEU A 54 -7.76 13.85 -21.16
N THR A 55 -8.71 13.66 -20.25
CA THR A 55 -10.14 13.85 -20.54
C THR A 55 -10.60 15.30 -20.39
N LYS A 56 -9.82 16.13 -19.68
CA LYS A 56 -10.18 17.50 -19.27
C LYS A 56 -11.50 17.60 -18.49
N LYS A 57 -11.99 16.47 -17.97
CA LYS A 57 -13.22 16.39 -17.17
C LYS A 57 -12.91 16.49 -15.68
N GLN A 58 -13.84 17.08 -14.94
CA GLN A 58 -13.81 17.15 -13.48
C GLN A 58 -14.72 16.10 -12.82
N ASP A 59 -15.22 15.16 -13.60
CA ASP A 59 -16.07 14.07 -13.10
C ASP A 59 -15.28 13.12 -12.20
N MET A 60 -16.00 12.45 -11.30
CA MET A 60 -15.41 11.48 -10.38
C MET A 60 -14.74 10.33 -11.15
N PHE A 61 -13.44 10.15 -10.93
CA PHE A 61 -12.70 8.98 -11.42
C PHE A 61 -13.08 7.74 -10.59
N GLY A 62 -14.05 6.96 -11.09
CA GLY A 62 -14.54 5.76 -10.41
C GLY A 62 -13.68 4.51 -10.61
N GLY A 63 -12.83 4.48 -11.65
CA GLY A 63 -11.96 3.34 -11.93
C GLY A 63 -11.38 3.34 -13.34
N LEU A 64 -10.48 2.37 -13.59
CA LEU A 64 -9.70 2.30 -14.83
C LEU A 64 -10.54 2.01 -16.09
N TYR A 65 -11.73 1.41 -15.95
CA TYR A 65 -12.63 1.15 -17.08
C TYR A 65 -13.21 2.42 -17.71
N VAL A 66 -13.11 3.56 -17.03
CA VAL A 66 -13.60 4.86 -17.55
C VAL A 66 -12.90 5.27 -18.83
N PHE A 67 -11.65 4.84 -19.05
CA PHE A 67 -10.93 5.15 -20.28
C PHE A 67 -11.61 4.49 -21.49
N GLU A 68 -11.94 3.21 -21.38
CA GLU A 68 -12.59 2.45 -22.45
C GLU A 68 -14.03 2.94 -22.69
N SER A 69 -14.77 3.28 -21.63
CA SER A 69 -16.14 3.81 -21.77
C SER A 69 -16.20 5.19 -22.43
N LEU A 70 -15.14 5.99 -22.27
CA LEU A 70 -14.99 7.29 -22.94
C LEU A 70 -14.41 7.18 -24.36
N GLY A 71 -14.19 5.96 -24.87
CA GLY A 71 -13.66 5.71 -26.21
C GLY A 71 -12.14 5.81 -26.33
N TYR A 72 -11.41 5.89 -25.21
CA TYR A 72 -9.94 5.82 -25.23
C TYR A 72 -9.45 4.37 -25.34
N ALA A 73 -8.27 4.21 -25.93
CA ALA A 73 -7.61 2.91 -26.00
C ALA A 73 -7.37 2.33 -24.59
N ARG A 74 -7.58 1.01 -24.44
CA ARG A 74 -7.35 0.30 -23.18
C ARG A 74 -5.91 0.42 -22.65
N SER A 75 -4.95 0.75 -23.51
CA SER A 75 -3.57 1.07 -23.11
C SER A 75 -3.48 2.18 -22.07
N TRP A 76 -4.40 3.17 -22.08
CA TRP A 76 -4.44 4.23 -21.07
C TRP A 76 -4.80 3.71 -19.67
N ALA A 77 -5.71 2.71 -19.60
CA ALA A 77 -6.03 2.05 -18.35
C ALA A 77 -4.83 1.26 -17.80
N PHE A 78 -4.10 0.56 -18.66
CA PHE A 78 -2.87 -0.13 -18.26
C PHE A 78 -1.77 0.83 -17.80
N LEU A 79 -1.60 1.96 -18.49
CA LEU A 79 -0.65 3.00 -18.10
C LEU A 79 -0.99 3.58 -16.73
N ALA A 80 -2.25 3.96 -16.49
CA ALA A 80 -2.71 4.44 -15.19
C ALA A 80 -2.47 3.40 -14.08
N GLY A 81 -2.84 2.14 -14.32
CA GLY A 81 -2.62 1.05 -13.37
C GLY A 81 -1.14 0.82 -13.06
N ALA A 82 -0.28 0.84 -14.08
CA ALA A 82 1.16 0.70 -13.91
C ALA A 82 1.75 1.85 -13.07
N LEU A 83 1.32 3.10 -13.29
CA LEU A 83 1.74 4.23 -12.48
C LEU A 83 1.28 4.10 -11.02
N CYS A 84 0.05 3.63 -10.77
CA CYS A 84 -0.42 3.36 -9.40
C CYS A 84 0.44 2.31 -8.70
N ILE A 85 0.80 1.23 -9.39
CA ILE A 85 1.69 0.18 -8.85
C ILE A 85 3.07 0.76 -8.53
N LEU A 86 3.64 1.58 -9.41
CA LEU A 86 4.94 2.23 -9.17
C LEU A 86 4.90 3.11 -7.91
N PHE A 87 3.84 3.89 -7.73
CA PHE A 87 3.65 4.71 -6.53
C PHE A 87 3.43 3.85 -5.28
N ALA A 88 2.74 2.72 -5.40
CA ALA A 88 2.55 1.77 -4.30
C ALA A 88 3.87 1.12 -3.87
N LEU A 89 4.68 0.69 -4.84
CA LEU A 89 6.03 0.17 -4.58
C LEU A 89 6.90 1.24 -3.93
N PHE A 90 6.81 2.49 -4.37
CA PHE A 90 7.54 3.58 -3.74
C PHE A 90 7.12 3.76 -2.27
N TYR A 91 5.82 3.94 -2.01
CA TYR A 91 5.32 4.26 -0.66
C TYR A 91 5.43 3.09 0.33
N TYR A 92 5.07 1.87 -0.08
CA TYR A 92 5.01 0.72 0.83
C TYR A 92 6.28 -0.14 0.85
N VAL A 93 7.14 -0.05 -0.16
CA VAL A 93 8.36 -0.87 -0.24
C VAL A 93 9.61 -0.01 -0.15
N TYR A 94 9.77 0.97 -1.04
CA TYR A 94 11.00 1.77 -1.09
C TYR A 94 11.16 2.66 0.14
N VAL A 95 10.11 3.36 0.56
CA VAL A 95 10.15 4.24 1.74
C VAL A 95 10.54 3.43 3.00
N PRO A 96 9.86 2.31 3.36
CA PRO A 96 10.23 1.55 4.55
C PRO A 96 11.55 0.78 4.41
N TRP A 97 12.07 0.57 3.20
CA TRP A 97 13.33 -0.12 3.00
C TRP A 97 14.54 0.81 3.06
N ARG A 98 14.45 2.00 2.43
CA ARG A 98 15.61 2.89 2.22
C ARG A 98 15.54 4.21 2.98
N ILE A 99 14.35 4.78 3.15
CA ILE A 99 14.19 6.11 3.71
C ILE A 99 13.96 6.00 5.23
N TRP A 100 13.01 5.18 5.65
CA TRP A 100 12.67 4.93 7.05
C TRP A 100 12.69 3.42 7.33
N PRO A 101 13.87 2.83 7.58
CA PRO A 101 14.02 1.39 7.77
C PRO A 101 13.00 0.80 8.75
N GLY A 102 12.09 -0.03 8.23
CA GLY A 102 11.05 -0.73 9.01
C GLY A 102 9.79 0.10 9.31
N GLN A 103 9.70 1.35 8.86
CA GLN A 103 8.61 2.27 9.21
C GLN A 103 7.93 2.86 7.96
N THR A 104 6.61 2.75 7.93
CA THR A 104 5.73 3.53 7.05
C THR A 104 5.41 4.88 7.70
N LEU A 105 4.81 5.81 6.95
CA LEU A 105 4.47 7.13 7.48
C LEU A 105 3.51 7.02 8.67
N GLY A 106 2.51 6.15 8.60
CA GLY A 106 1.60 5.83 9.70
C GLY A 106 2.32 5.45 10.98
N LYS A 107 3.28 4.52 10.89
CA LYS A 107 4.05 4.06 12.05
C LYS A 107 5.02 5.11 12.62
N ARG A 108 5.40 6.09 11.82
CA ARG A 108 6.34 7.14 12.23
C ARG A 108 5.65 8.29 12.95
N VAL A 109 4.41 8.56 12.58
CA VAL A 109 3.61 9.66 13.14
C VAL A 109 2.79 9.22 14.35
N ALA A 110 2.27 7.99 14.32
CA ALA A 110 1.39 7.46 15.36
C ALA A 110 2.15 6.94 16.58
#